data_AF-A0A6S7A279-F1
#
_entry.id   AF-A0A6S7A279-F1
#
_cell.length_a   1.000
_cell.length_b   1.000
_cell.length_c   1.000
_cell.angle_alpha   90.00
_cell.angle_beta   90.00
_cell.angle_gamma   90.00
#
_symmetry.space_group_name_H-M   'P 1'
#
loop_
_entity.id
_entity.type
_entity.pdbx_description
1 polymer ?
#
loop_
_entity_poly.entity_id
_entity_poly.type
_entity_poly.pdbx_seq_one_letter_code
_entity_poly.pdbx_strand_id
1 'polypeptide(L)'
;MPKVEDKTMILSLRKIGNSQGVVLPKAMLEGLDFSHGIRVVKTGQELRLQPVEENADPFGFGAAMLAQIDAGAVTPTLIPDVFPEDADF
;
A
#
# COMPACT_ATOMS: atom_id res chain seq x y z
N MET A 1 21.84 7.94 -1.42
CA MET A 1 20.68 7.36 -2.12
C MET A 1 21.11 6.03 -2.70
N PRO A 2 20.52 4.89 -2.33
CA PRO A 2 20.87 3.61 -2.93
C PRO A 2 20.51 3.64 -4.42
N LYS A 3 21.45 3.24 -5.29
CA LYS A 3 21.17 3.02 -6.71
C LYS A 3 20.28 1.79 -6.81
N VAL A 4 19.06 1.96 -7.30
CA VAL A 4 18.22 0.83 -7.72
C VAL A 4 18.86 0.26 -8.98
N GLU A 5 19.31 -0.99 -8.91
CA GLU A 5 19.91 -1.68 -10.04
C GLU A 5 18.80 -2.35 -10.86
N ASP A 6 18.57 -1.87 -12.08
CA ASP A 6 17.54 -2.42 -12.97
C ASP A 6 17.98 -3.78 -13.52
N LYS A 7 17.50 -4.86 -12.89
CA LYS A 7 17.68 -6.23 -13.39
C LYS A 7 16.63 -6.56 -14.45
N THR A 8 17.03 -6.55 -15.72
CA THR A 8 16.18 -6.94 -16.84
C THR A 8 16.41 -8.41 -17.21
N MET A 9 15.33 -9.18 -17.40
CA MET A 9 15.39 -10.56 -17.87
C MET A 9 14.24 -10.85 -18.85
N ILE A 10 14.52 -11.64 -19.88
CA ILE A 10 13.49 -12.12 -20.83
C ILE A 10 12.89 -13.42 -20.29
N LEU A 11 11.57 -13.43 -20.11
CA LEU A 11 10.81 -14.61 -19.66
C LEU A 11 9.84 -15.05 -20.76
N SER A 12 9.64 -16.36 -20.85
CA SER A 12 8.66 -16.94 -21.79
C SER A 12 7.34 -17.22 -21.08
N LEU A 13 6.24 -16.90 -21.76
CA LEU A 13 4.91 -17.35 -21.34
C LEU A 13 4.82 -18.87 -21.47
N ARG A 14 4.20 -19.51 -20.48
CA ARG A 14 3.96 -20.94 -20.43
C ARG A 14 2.50 -21.21 -20.08
N LYS A 15 1.97 -22.29 -20.64
CA LYS A 15 0.64 -22.80 -20.26
C LYS A 15 0.72 -23.42 -18.86
N ILE A 16 -0.15 -22.97 -17.95
CA ILE A 16 -0.31 -23.51 -16.60
C ILE A 16 -1.80 -23.85 -16.44
N GLY A 17 -2.14 -25.14 -16.55
CA GLY A 17 -3.54 -25.58 -16.60
C GLY A 17 -4.29 -24.92 -17.77
N ASN A 18 -5.36 -24.18 -17.46
CA ASN A 18 -6.16 -23.41 -18.42
C ASN A 18 -5.71 -21.94 -18.57
N SER A 19 -4.56 -21.57 -17.99
CA SER A 19 -4.07 -20.19 -17.96
C SER A 19 -2.70 -20.06 -18.65
N GLN A 20 -2.33 -18.82 -18.95
CA GLN A 20 -0.94 -18.44 -19.29
C GLN A 20 -0.26 -17.91 -18.03
N GLY A 21 1.01 -18.27 -17.83
CA GLY A 21 1.80 -17.78 -16.70
C GLY A 21 3.26 -17.56 -17.07
N VAL A 22 3.96 -16.85 -16.21
CA VAL A 22 5.42 -16.66 -16.24
C VAL A 22 6.01 -17.17 -14.93
N VAL A 23 7.22 -17.72 -14.98
CA VAL A 23 7.95 -18.15 -13.78
C VAL A 23 9.03 -17.11 -13.51
N LEU A 24 8.90 -16.39 -12.40
CA LEU A 24 9.87 -15.39 -11.97
C LEU A 24 10.99 -16.06 -11.16
N PRO A 25 12.28 -15.85 -11.49
CA PRO A 25 13.38 -16.35 -10.68
C PRO A 25 13.37 -15.73 -9.27
N LYS A 26 13.75 -16.51 -8.25
CA LYS A 26 13.81 -16.03 -6.86
C LYS A 26 14.64 -14.75 -6.70
N ALA A 27 15.75 -14.64 -7.43
CA ALA A 27 16.63 -13.47 -7.39
C ALA A 27 15.97 -12.17 -7.90
N MET A 28 14.90 -12.26 -8.70
CA MET A 28 14.10 -11.09 -9.10
C MET A 28 13.08 -10.68 -8.04
N LEU A 29 12.76 -11.57 -7.10
CA LEU A 29 11.81 -11.33 -6.02
C LEU A 29 12.51 -10.97 -4.70
N GLU A 30 13.84 -10.94 -4.69
CA GLU A 30 14.64 -10.64 -3.51
C GLU A 30 14.35 -9.23 -2.99
N GLY A 31 14.00 -9.11 -1.71
CA GLY A 31 13.61 -7.84 -1.09
C GLY A 31 12.16 -7.42 -1.33
N LEU A 32 11.35 -8.21 -2.05
CA LEU A 32 9.91 -7.98 -2.21
C LEU A 32 9.11 -8.97 -1.35
N ASP A 33 8.11 -8.47 -0.64
CA ASP A 33 7.23 -9.30 0.19
C ASP A 33 5.87 -9.52 -0.49
N PHE A 34 5.65 -10.72 -1.02
CA PHE A 34 4.40 -11.10 -1.68
C PHE A 34 3.47 -11.93 -0.79
N SER A 35 3.66 -11.92 0.53
CA SER A 35 2.88 -12.74 1.48
C SER A 35 1.38 -12.48 1.40
N HIS A 36 0.98 -11.26 1.04
CA HIS A 36 -0.43 -10.86 0.87
C HIS A 36 -0.91 -10.92 -0.59
N GLY A 37 -0.08 -11.43 -1.50
CA GLY A 37 -0.37 -11.58 -2.92
C GLY A 37 0.28 -10.52 -3.80
N ILE A 38 -0.12 -10.53 -5.08
CA ILE A 38 0.45 -9.69 -6.13
C ILE A 38 -0.67 -8.90 -6.80
N ARG A 39 -0.53 -7.57 -6.81
CA ARG A 39 -1.37 -6.69 -7.61
C ARG A 39 -0.81 -6.59 -9.03
N VAL A 40 -1.63 -6.90 -10.02
CA VAL A 40 -1.27 -6.78 -11.44
C VAL A 40 -2.03 -5.59 -12.03
N VAL A 41 -1.29 -4.58 -12.51
CA VAL A 41 -1.86 -3.40 -13.16
C VAL A 41 -1.44 -3.37 -14.63
N LYS A 42 -2.42 -3.28 -15.54
CA LYS A 42 -2.15 -3.07 -16.96
C LYS A 42 -2.07 -1.57 -17.25
N THR A 43 -0.88 -1.10 -17.63
CA THR A 43 -0.64 0.29 -18.03
C THR A 43 -0.25 0.34 -19.50
N GLY A 44 -1.21 0.64 -20.37
CA GLY A 44 -1.00 0.61 -21.82
C GLY A 44 -0.66 -0.81 -22.31
N GLN A 45 0.56 -0.99 -22.79
CA GLN A 45 1.10 -2.29 -23.25
C GLN A 45 1.98 -2.99 -22.20
N GLU A 46 2.11 -2.42 -21.00
CA GLU A 46 2.90 -2.98 -19.92
C GLU A 46 2.01 -3.64 -18.86
N LEU A 47 2.54 -4.70 -18.24
CA LEU A 47 2.01 -5.26 -16.99
C LEU A 47 2.97 -4.90 -15.86
N ARG A 48 2.47 -4.19 -14.86
CA ARG A 48 3.21 -3.85 -13.64
C ARG A 48 2.76 -4.77 -12.53
N LEU A 49 3.74 -5.42 -11.90
CA LEU A 49 3.55 -6.29 -10.76
C LEU A 49 3.96 -5.51 -9.50
N GLN A 50 3.08 -5.47 -8.51
CA GLN A 50 3.34 -4.81 -7.24
C GLN A 50 2.98 -5.79 -6.11
N PRO A 51 3.78 -5.87 -5.04
CA PRO A 51 3.32 -6.51 -3.83
C PRO A 51 2.02 -5.89 -3.34
N VAL A 52 1.10 -6.71 -2.85
CA VAL A 52 -0.06 -6.20 -2.12
C VAL A 52 0.44 -5.82 -0.74
N GLU A 53 0.39 -4.54 -0.40
CA GLU A 53 0.56 -4.12 0.98
C GLU A 53 -0.70 -4.55 1.75
N GLU A 54 -0.52 -5.11 2.95
CA GLU A 54 -1.64 -5.37 3.85
C GLU A 54 -2.35 -4.03 4.08
N ASN A 55 -3.58 -3.93 3.59
CA ASN A 55 -4.36 -2.71 3.76
C ASN A 55 -4.65 -2.60 5.26
N ALA A 56 -3.90 -1.73 5.96
CA ALA A 56 -4.05 -1.49 7.38
C ALA A 56 -5.46 -0.98 7.76
N ASP A 57 -6.28 -0.64 6.75
CA ASP A 57 -7.65 -0.20 6.89
C ASP A 57 -8.55 -0.78 5.78
N PRO A 58 -9.03 -2.03 5.95
CA PRO A 58 -9.87 -2.70 4.96
C PRO A 58 -11.24 -2.02 4.73
N PHE A 59 -11.60 -1.04 5.57
CA PHE A 59 -12.86 -0.30 5.49
C PHE A 59 -12.68 1.15 5.01
N GLY A 60 -11.45 1.65 4.89
CA GLY A 60 -11.13 2.99 4.40
C GLY A 60 -11.45 4.13 5.38
N PHE A 61 -11.75 3.84 6.65
CA PHE A 61 -12.07 4.85 7.67
C PHE A 61 -10.87 5.74 8.05
N GLY A 62 -9.70 5.15 8.26
CA GLY A 62 -8.45 5.86 8.55
C GLY A 62 -7.93 6.67 7.36
N ALA A 63 -8.02 6.12 6.14
CA ALA A 63 -7.64 6.84 4.93
C ALA A 63 -8.58 8.03 4.64
N ALA A 64 -9.89 7.87 4.87
CA ALA A 64 -10.87 8.95 4.75
C ALA A 64 -10.70 10.03 5.84
N MET A 65 -10.37 9.62 7.07
CA MET A 65 -10.11 10.55 8.18
C MET A 65 -8.85 11.38 7.93
N LEU A 66 -7.76 10.76 7.47
CA LEU A 66 -6.51 11.46 7.12
C LEU A 66 -6.72 12.45 5.97
N ALA A 67 -7.47 12.08 4.93
CA ALA A 67 -7.80 12.99 3.84
C ALA A 67 -8.64 14.21 4.30
N GLN A 68 -9.50 14.05 5.31
CA GLN A 68 -10.27 15.16 5.89
C GLN A 68 -9.42 16.08 6.79
N ILE A 69 -8.39 15.55 7.45
CA ILE A 69 -7.41 16.32 8.20
C ILE A 69 -6.54 17.15 7.22
N ASP A 70 -6.03 16.53 6.16
CA ASP A 70 -5.20 17.19 5.14
C ASP A 70 -5.99 18.24 4.33
N ALA A 71 -7.30 18.04 4.14
CA ALA A 71 -8.20 19.02 3.53
C ALA A 71 -8.57 20.18 4.47
N GLY A 72 -8.05 20.21 5.70
CA GLY A 72 -8.32 21.26 6.68
C GLY A 72 -9.75 21.26 7.22
N ALA A 73 -10.50 20.18 7.02
CA ALA A 73 -11.91 20.08 7.40
C ALA A 73 -12.11 19.70 8.87
N VAL A 74 -11.07 19.20 9.55
CA VAL A 74 -11.11 18.83 10.96
C VAL A 74 -9.83 19.32 11.65
N THR A 75 -9.93 20.37 12.45
CA THR A 75 -8.95 20.59 13.53
C THR A 75 -9.14 19.47 14.54
N PRO A 76 -8.09 18.70 14.92
CA PRO A 76 -8.17 17.87 16.11
C PRO A 76 -8.37 18.83 17.28
N THR A 77 -9.63 19.05 17.66
CA THR A 77 -9.98 19.84 18.82
C THR A 77 -9.31 19.16 20.00
N LEU A 78 -8.34 19.89 20.57
CA LEU A 78 -7.80 19.66 21.90
C LEU A 78 -8.96 19.26 22.81
N ILE A 79 -8.80 18.11 23.47
CA ILE A 79 -9.66 17.68 24.56
C ILE A 79 -9.89 18.91 25.45
N PRO A 80 -11.14 19.35 25.66
CA PRO A 80 -11.35 20.45 26.59
C PRO A 80 -10.96 19.91 27.97
N ASP A 81 -9.90 20.48 28.54
CA ASP A 81 -9.65 20.46 29.98
C ASP A 81 -10.87 21.08 30.66
N VAL A 82 -11.89 20.27 30.89
CA VAL A 82 -13.00 20.61 31.78
C VAL A 82 -12.61 20.12 33.16
N PHE A 83 -11.77 20.89 33.84
CA PHE A 83 -11.85 20.97 35.29
C PHE A 83 -12.80 22.12 35.61
N PRO A 84 -13.97 21.88 36.23
CA PRO A 84 -14.80 22.98 36.71
C PRO A 84 -14.07 23.68 37.85
N GLU A 85 -13.53 24.86 37.57
CA GLU A 85 -13.06 25.82 38.59
C GLU A 85 -14.27 26.52 39.22
N ASP A 86 -15.09 25.77 39.96
CA ASP A 86 -15.98 26.34 40.97
C ASP A 86 -15.52 25.80 42.34
N ALA A 87 -14.31 26.20 42.72
CA ALA A 87 -13.85 26.18 44.11
C ALA A 87 -14.00 27.60 44.67
N ASP A 88 -15.19 27.89 45.19
CA ASP A 88 -15.41 29.05 46.05
C ASP A 88 -14.51 28.92 47.30
N PHE A 89 -13.62 29.89 47.51
CA PHE A 89 -12.88 30.15 48.76
C PHE A 89 -13.57 31.24 49.58
#